data_AF-A0A352F0P4-F1
#
_entry.id   AF-A0A352F0P4-F1
#
_cell.length_a   1.000
_cell.length_b   1.000
_cell.length_c   1.000
_cell.angle_alpha   90.00
_cell.angle_beta   90.00
_cell.angle_gamma   90.00
#
_symmetry.space_group_name_H-M   'P 1'
#
loop_
_entity.id
_entity.type
_entity.pdbx_description
1 polymer ?
#
loop_
_entity_poly.entity_id
_entity_poly.type
_entity_poly.pdbx_seq_one_letter_code
_entity_poly.pdbx_strand_id
1 'polypeptide(L)'
;MLKKITSLGMLTVGILLLAVWMHRDSPKSTAFAQGADTCTRLINSCSSDCDEAVTCREEVLKKWVAQCKRNPLDADEIQQHIIAECNECNRRCRWFEGTWEGKGYQSNTKTSWTIRFTAQGDSYDIEYPSLSCGGKWYLLSKTSAQARFRERITYGREACVDSGLILLERVNSSELGFRWSENDSGPVLAAGRLRRQ
;
A
#
# COMPACT_ATOMS: atom_id res chain seq x y z
N MET A 1 41.10 -7.46 94.81
CA MET A 1 39.74 -7.73 94.27
C MET A 1 39.76 -7.56 92.76
N LEU A 2 39.15 -8.52 92.03
CA LEU A 2 38.81 -8.57 90.59
C LEU A 2 39.97 -8.47 89.56
N LYS A 3 40.33 -9.55 88.86
CA LYS A 3 39.71 -10.19 87.66
C LYS A 3 40.06 -9.46 86.35
N LYS A 4 40.89 -10.09 85.50
CA LYS A 4 40.55 -10.74 84.19
C LYS A 4 40.51 -9.72 83.02
N ILE A 5 40.81 -9.97 81.74
CA ILE A 5 41.38 -11.04 80.87
C ILE A 5 41.25 -10.45 79.43
N THR A 6 42.26 -10.61 78.54
CA THR A 6 42.25 -10.85 77.05
C THR A 6 41.26 -10.05 76.13
N SER A 7 41.37 -9.87 74.80
CA SER A 7 42.08 -10.47 73.67
C SER A 7 41.62 -9.76 72.37
N LEU A 8 42.45 -9.83 71.32
CA LEU A 8 42.18 -9.83 69.86
C LEU A 8 41.31 -8.77 69.18
N GLY A 9 41.76 -8.38 67.97
CA GLY A 9 40.86 -7.93 66.91
C GLY A 9 41.55 -7.28 65.71
N MET A 10 42.25 -8.07 64.88
CA MET A 10 42.52 -7.74 63.47
C MET A 10 41.23 -7.32 62.75
N LEU A 11 41.29 -6.31 61.88
CA LEU A 11 40.68 -6.26 60.52
C LEU A 11 40.57 -4.81 60.02
N THR A 12 41.21 -4.50 58.90
CA THR A 12 40.57 -3.97 57.67
C THR A 12 41.64 -3.51 56.67
N VAL A 13 42.30 -4.48 56.03
CA VAL A 13 42.80 -4.31 54.66
C VAL A 13 41.64 -4.69 53.75
N GLY A 14 41.03 -3.73 53.07
CA GLY A 14 39.85 -4.02 52.26
C GLY A 14 39.15 -2.81 51.66
N ILE A 15 39.88 -1.80 51.17
CA ILE A 15 39.31 -0.71 50.38
C ILE A 15 40.22 -0.46 49.17
N LEU A 16 40.21 -1.39 48.23
CA LEU A 16 40.83 -1.23 46.91
C LEU A 16 40.41 -2.42 46.04
N LEU A 17 39.12 -2.56 45.70
CA LEU A 17 38.61 -3.44 44.63
C LEU A 17 37.08 -3.31 44.41
N LEU A 18 36.51 -2.10 44.53
CA LEU A 18 35.09 -1.84 44.21
C LEU A 18 34.89 -0.59 43.33
N ALA A 19 35.80 -0.34 42.39
CA ALA A 19 35.69 0.75 41.43
C ALA A 19 35.98 0.32 39.97
N VAL A 20 35.73 -0.96 39.62
CA VAL A 20 35.90 -1.47 38.23
C VAL A 20 34.66 -2.25 37.74
N TRP A 21 33.55 -2.23 38.49
CA TRP A 21 32.29 -2.82 38.04
C TRP A 21 31.25 -1.76 37.65
N MET A 22 31.71 -0.66 37.02
CA MET A 22 30.82 0.15 36.20
C MET A 22 30.60 -0.58 34.89
N HIS A 23 29.35 -0.99 34.67
CA HIS A 23 28.80 -1.57 33.45
C HIS A 23 29.47 -1.01 32.20
N ARG A 24 30.40 -1.78 31.62
CA ARG A 24 30.76 -1.66 30.23
C ARG A 24 29.68 -2.40 29.44
N ASP A 25 28.49 -1.80 29.34
CA ASP A 25 27.59 -2.13 28.25
C ASP A 25 28.37 -1.87 26.97
N SER A 26 28.69 -2.95 26.26
CA SER A 26 29.41 -2.86 25.01
C SER A 26 28.56 -2.05 24.04
N PRO A 27 29.09 -1.00 23.38
CA PRO A 27 28.32 -0.20 22.39
C PRO A 27 27.70 -1.06 21.27
N LYS A 28 28.19 -2.29 21.08
CA LYS A 28 27.61 -3.27 20.16
C LYS A 28 26.27 -3.86 20.62
N SER A 29 26.03 -4.02 21.92
CA SER A 29 24.75 -4.59 22.42
C SER A 29 23.60 -3.59 22.26
N THR A 30 23.87 -2.30 22.50
CA THR A 30 22.90 -1.21 22.35
C THR A 30 22.55 -0.97 20.89
N ALA A 31 23.54 -0.96 19.99
CA ALA A 31 23.32 -0.82 18.55
C ALA A 31 22.51 -2.00 17.97
N PHE A 32 22.74 -3.22 18.45
CA PHE A 32 21.99 -4.41 18.03
C PHE A 32 20.52 -4.35 18.48
N ALA A 33 20.26 -3.92 19.72
CA ALA A 33 18.90 -3.76 20.23
C ALA A 33 18.12 -2.65 19.50
N GLN A 34 18.78 -1.52 19.18
CA GLN A 34 18.21 -0.45 18.37
C GLN A 34 17.91 -0.90 16.93
N GLY A 35 18.79 -1.71 16.33
CA GLY A 35 18.55 -2.30 15.01
C GLY A 35 17.33 -3.22 14.98
N ALA A 36 17.14 -4.06 16.01
CA ALA A 36 16.01 -4.98 16.09
C ALA A 36 14.64 -4.25 16.24
N ASP A 37 14.60 -3.16 16.99
CA ASP A 37 13.41 -2.30 17.10
C ASP A 37 13.11 -1.57 15.77
N THR A 38 14.17 -1.14 15.07
CA THR A 38 14.06 -0.55 13.73
C THR A 38 13.47 -1.53 12.72
N CYS A 39 13.91 -2.80 12.72
CA CYS A 39 13.36 -3.85 11.85
C CYS A 39 11.84 -4.05 12.01
N THR A 40 11.31 -3.80 13.21
CA THR A 40 9.88 -3.96 13.52
C THR A 40 9.05 -2.78 12.99
N ARG A 41 9.62 -1.58 12.96
CA ARG A 41 8.96 -0.38 12.43
C ARG A 41 8.87 -0.35 10.89
N LEU A 42 9.74 -1.08 10.19
CA LEU A 42 9.73 -1.21 8.72
C LEU A 42 8.42 -1.78 8.16
N ILE A 43 7.64 -2.49 8.99
CA ILE A 43 6.35 -3.07 8.60
C ILE A 43 5.31 -1.99 8.23
N ASN A 44 5.45 -0.78 8.79
CA ASN A 44 4.49 0.30 8.61
C ASN A 44 4.79 1.23 7.43
N SER A 45 5.91 1.05 6.71
CA SER A 45 6.32 1.97 5.63
C SER A 45 5.67 1.68 4.28
N CYS A 46 4.76 0.71 4.21
CA CYS A 46 4.21 0.20 2.95
C CYS A 46 2.67 0.18 2.97
N SER A 47 2.06 1.33 2.70
CA SER A 47 0.62 1.42 2.40
C SER A 47 0.37 0.94 0.97
N SER A 48 -0.75 0.25 0.75
CA SER A 48 -1.13 -0.32 -0.55
C SER A 48 -2.50 0.18 -0.97
N ASP A 49 -2.63 0.48 -2.26
CA ASP A 49 -3.85 0.98 -2.90
C ASP A 49 -4.61 -0.14 -3.67
N CYS A 50 -4.15 -1.41 -3.66
CA CYS A 50 -4.88 -2.55 -4.25
C CYS A 50 -4.50 -3.95 -3.71
N ASP A 51 -5.36 -4.94 -3.96
CA ASP A 51 -5.26 -6.30 -3.39
C ASP A 51 -3.94 -6.99 -3.75
N GLU A 52 -3.48 -6.89 -4.99
CA GLU A 52 -2.21 -7.50 -5.41
C GLU A 52 -0.98 -6.81 -4.83
N ALA A 53 -1.06 -5.51 -4.54
CA ALA A 53 0.03 -4.82 -3.84
C ALA A 53 0.09 -5.21 -2.36
N VAL A 54 -1.01 -5.70 -1.77
CA VAL A 54 -0.97 -6.32 -0.43
C VAL A 54 -0.13 -7.59 -0.46
N THR A 55 -0.38 -8.51 -1.41
CA THR A 55 0.41 -9.75 -1.55
C THR A 55 1.88 -9.44 -1.88
N CYS A 56 2.12 -8.54 -2.84
CA CYS A 56 3.48 -8.10 -3.20
C CYS A 56 4.23 -7.54 -1.98
N ARG A 57 3.58 -6.69 -1.17
CA ARG A 57 4.16 -6.18 0.07
C ARG A 57 4.47 -7.28 1.06
N GLU A 58 3.59 -8.26 1.26
CA GLU A 58 3.85 -9.36 2.21
C GLU A 58 5.11 -10.14 1.83
N GLU A 59 5.34 -10.36 0.53
CA GLU A 59 6.56 -10.98 0.03
C GLU A 59 7.80 -10.11 0.27
N VAL A 60 7.71 -8.80 -0.02
CA VAL A 60 8.78 -7.82 0.24
C VAL A 60 9.12 -7.80 1.73
N LEU A 61 8.12 -7.64 2.61
CA LEU A 61 8.31 -7.62 4.06
C LEU A 61 8.91 -8.94 4.56
N LYS A 62 8.42 -10.10 4.09
CA LYS A 62 8.97 -11.40 4.48
C LYS A 62 10.45 -11.54 4.11
N LYS A 63 10.84 -11.10 2.90
CA LYS A 63 12.22 -11.11 2.41
C LYS A 63 13.12 -10.22 3.28
N TRP A 64 12.74 -8.96 3.47
CA TRP A 64 13.61 -7.96 4.11
C TRP A 64 13.62 -8.04 5.64
N VAL A 65 12.52 -8.44 6.29
CA VAL A 65 12.52 -8.71 7.74
C VAL A 65 13.45 -9.88 8.07
N ALA A 66 13.49 -10.92 7.22
CA ALA A 66 14.44 -12.02 7.40
C ALA A 66 15.90 -11.56 7.26
N GLN A 67 16.19 -10.63 6.34
CA GLN A 67 17.52 -10.03 6.19
C GLN A 67 17.89 -9.15 7.40
N CYS A 68 16.98 -8.31 7.85
CA CYS A 68 17.19 -7.40 8.98
C CYS A 68 17.47 -8.14 10.29
N LYS A 69 16.79 -9.28 10.53
CA LYS A 69 17.08 -10.16 11.67
C LYS A 69 18.47 -10.79 11.62
N ARG A 70 19.07 -10.96 10.44
CA ARG A 70 20.43 -11.51 10.28
C ARG A 70 21.51 -10.46 10.52
N ASN A 71 21.29 -9.22 10.09
CA ASN A 71 22.20 -8.10 10.32
C ASN A 71 21.45 -6.81 10.66
N PRO A 72 21.16 -6.55 11.95
CA PRO A 72 20.39 -5.36 12.36
C PRO A 72 21.12 -4.03 12.15
N LEU A 73 22.44 -4.05 11.88
CA LEU A 73 23.23 -2.83 11.65
C LEU A 73 22.95 -2.20 10.27
N ASP A 74 22.35 -2.96 9.34
CA ASP A 74 22.01 -2.51 7.98
C ASP A 74 20.56 -2.00 7.88
N ALA A 75 19.89 -1.74 9.01
CA ALA A 75 18.45 -1.46 9.04
C ALA A 75 18.03 -0.27 8.15
N ASP A 76 18.84 0.78 8.09
CA ASP A 76 18.59 1.96 7.25
C ASP A 76 18.72 1.66 5.74
N GLU A 77 19.70 0.85 5.34
CA GLU A 77 19.87 0.42 3.94
C GLU A 77 18.72 -0.51 3.53
N ILE A 78 18.36 -1.46 4.41
CA ILE A 78 17.21 -2.34 4.24
C ILE A 78 15.91 -1.51 4.10
N GLN A 79 15.76 -0.43 4.85
CA GLN A 79 14.61 0.45 4.75
C GLN A 79 14.46 1.04 3.34
N GLN A 80 15.55 1.51 2.74
CA GLN A 80 15.51 2.08 1.38
C GLN A 80 15.09 1.05 0.34
N HIS A 81 15.56 -0.19 0.48
CA HIS A 81 15.15 -1.29 -0.40
C HIS A 81 13.68 -1.66 -0.25
N ILE A 82 13.17 -1.72 0.99
CA ILE A 82 11.74 -1.96 1.24
C ILE A 82 10.89 -0.87 0.58
N ILE A 83 11.25 0.41 0.75
CA ILE A 83 10.53 1.53 0.15
C ILE A 83 10.52 1.41 -1.38
N ALA A 84 11.65 1.10 -2.00
CA ALA A 84 11.76 0.97 -3.46
C ALA A 84 10.89 -0.18 -4.01
N GLU A 85 10.95 -1.36 -3.39
CA GLU A 85 10.15 -2.53 -3.82
C GLU A 85 8.64 -2.31 -3.55
N CYS A 86 8.27 -1.67 -2.44
CA CYS A 86 6.90 -1.28 -2.14
C CYS A 86 6.34 -0.26 -3.14
N ASN A 87 7.14 0.72 -3.56
CA ASN A 87 6.75 1.66 -4.60
C ASN A 87 6.46 0.93 -5.93
N GLU A 88 7.23 -0.11 -6.23
CA GLU A 88 6.97 -0.94 -7.41
C GLU A 88 5.68 -1.75 -7.27
N CYS A 89 5.38 -2.30 -6.09
CA CYS A 89 4.08 -2.91 -5.81
C CYS A 89 2.94 -1.91 -6.07
N ASN A 90 3.06 -0.67 -5.57
CA ASN A 90 2.03 0.36 -5.72
C ASN A 90 1.85 0.85 -7.17
N ARG A 91 2.92 0.90 -7.97
CA ARG A 91 2.82 1.24 -9.40
C ARG A 91 1.95 0.26 -10.18
N ARG A 92 1.95 -1.03 -9.78
CA ARG A 92 1.06 -2.03 -10.39
C ARG A 92 -0.41 -1.71 -10.20
N CYS A 93 -0.77 -0.92 -9.19
CA CYS A 93 -2.15 -0.54 -8.85
C CYS A 93 -2.60 0.81 -9.43
N ARG A 94 -1.70 1.54 -10.11
CA ARG A 94 -1.97 2.88 -10.67
C ARG A 94 -2.01 2.89 -12.20
N TRP A 95 -2.26 1.72 -12.80
CA TRP A 95 -2.20 1.52 -14.25
C TRP A 95 -3.25 2.33 -15.03
N PHE A 96 -4.38 2.69 -14.40
CA PHE A 96 -5.42 3.53 -15.00
C PHE A 96 -5.43 4.98 -14.48
N GLU A 97 -4.45 5.44 -13.70
CA GLU A 97 -4.34 6.87 -13.37
C GLU A 97 -4.16 7.71 -14.65
N GLY A 98 -4.76 8.90 -14.68
CA GLY A 98 -4.76 9.82 -15.83
C GLY A 98 -6.13 9.99 -16.48
N THR A 99 -6.13 10.64 -17.64
CA THR A 99 -7.34 10.90 -18.45
C THR A 99 -7.38 9.93 -19.63
N TRP A 100 -8.57 9.37 -19.86
CA TRP A 100 -8.83 8.36 -20.87
C TRP A 100 -10.08 8.72 -21.65
N GLU A 101 -10.02 8.66 -22.98
CA GLU A 101 -11.16 8.92 -23.84
C GLU A 101 -11.41 7.80 -24.84
N GLY A 102 -12.68 7.59 -25.19
CA GLY A 102 -13.06 6.58 -26.16
C GLY A 102 -14.54 6.60 -26.47
N LYS A 103 -15.03 5.47 -26.99
CA LYS A 103 -16.45 5.27 -27.26
C LYS A 103 -16.92 3.94 -26.66
N GLY A 104 -18.09 3.96 -26.04
CA GLY A 104 -18.83 2.77 -25.67
C GLY A 104 -19.83 2.42 -26.76
N TYR A 105 -19.91 1.15 -27.15
CA TYR A 105 -20.98 0.62 -27.99
C TYR A 105 -21.98 -0.11 -27.12
N GLN A 106 -23.25 0.30 -27.20
CA GLN A 106 -24.35 -0.26 -26.42
C GLN A 106 -25.16 -1.23 -27.28
N SER A 107 -25.21 -2.50 -26.86
CA SER A 107 -25.72 -3.60 -27.69
C SER A 107 -27.23 -3.60 -27.85
N ASN A 108 -27.99 -3.22 -26.82
CA ASN A 108 -29.46 -3.23 -26.83
C ASN A 108 -30.05 -2.10 -27.70
N THR A 109 -29.43 -0.92 -27.71
CA THR A 109 -29.85 0.23 -28.53
C THR A 109 -29.11 0.32 -29.86
N LYS A 110 -28.01 -0.42 -30.03
CA LYS A 110 -27.12 -0.37 -31.19
C LYS A 110 -26.54 1.02 -31.45
N THR A 111 -26.27 1.76 -30.38
CA THR A 111 -25.72 3.12 -30.46
C THR A 111 -24.33 3.19 -29.83
N SER A 112 -23.61 4.26 -30.14
CA SER A 112 -22.32 4.56 -29.51
C SER A 112 -22.32 5.95 -28.92
N TRP A 113 -21.63 6.10 -27.80
CA TRP A 113 -21.48 7.36 -27.07
C TRP A 113 -20.02 7.55 -26.65
N THR A 114 -19.62 8.82 -26.51
CA THR A 114 -18.26 9.17 -26.08
C THR A 114 -18.10 9.01 -24.58
N ILE A 115 -16.90 8.61 -24.16
CA ILE A 115 -16.52 8.41 -22.76
C ILE A 115 -15.30 9.27 -22.49
N ARG A 116 -15.31 10.02 -21.39
CA ARG A 116 -14.11 10.61 -20.80
C ARG A 116 -14.04 10.21 -19.35
N PHE A 117 -13.01 9.44 -19.01
CA PHE A 117 -12.73 8.96 -17.67
C PHE A 117 -11.47 9.63 -17.14
N THR A 118 -11.52 10.18 -15.93
CA THR A 118 -10.36 10.79 -15.25
C THR A 118 -10.15 10.13 -13.90
N ALA A 119 -8.97 9.58 -13.69
CA ALA A 119 -8.54 9.01 -12.41
C ALA A 119 -7.38 9.82 -11.82
N GLN A 120 -7.58 10.35 -10.61
CA GLN A 120 -6.55 11.09 -9.87
C GLN A 120 -6.61 10.71 -8.39
N GLY A 121 -5.64 9.92 -7.93
CA GLY A 121 -5.68 9.33 -6.59
C GLY A 121 -6.93 8.47 -6.39
N ASP A 122 -7.75 8.86 -5.42
CA ASP A 122 -9.01 8.19 -5.09
C ASP A 122 -10.25 8.87 -5.71
N SER A 123 -10.06 9.86 -6.60
CA SER A 123 -11.15 10.45 -7.40
C SER A 123 -11.24 9.80 -8.77
N TYR A 124 -12.45 9.39 -9.13
CA TYR A 124 -12.78 8.75 -10.40
C TYR A 124 -13.97 9.47 -11.03
N ASP A 125 -13.69 10.35 -11.97
CA ASP A 125 -14.67 11.18 -12.66
C ASP A 125 -15.02 10.58 -14.02
N ILE A 126 -16.30 10.60 -14.36
CA ILE A 126 -16.80 10.10 -15.64
C ILE A 126 -17.69 11.14 -16.32
N GLU A 127 -17.46 11.35 -17.59
CA GLU A 127 -18.33 12.13 -18.46
C GLU A 127 -18.73 11.29 -19.67
N TYR A 128 -19.96 11.48 -20.11
CA TYR A 128 -20.48 10.96 -21.37
C TYR A 128 -20.90 12.13 -22.26
N PRO A 129 -19.94 12.84 -22.90
CA PRO A 129 -20.23 14.13 -23.54
C PRO A 129 -21.32 14.07 -24.60
N SER A 130 -21.37 13.02 -25.42
CA SER A 130 -22.40 12.85 -26.45
C SER A 130 -23.81 12.64 -25.89
N LEU A 131 -23.94 12.32 -24.59
CA LEU A 131 -25.20 12.15 -23.88
C LEU A 131 -25.52 13.32 -22.94
N SER A 132 -24.62 14.30 -22.80
CA SER A 132 -24.75 15.42 -21.86
C SER A 132 -24.99 14.99 -20.41
N CYS A 133 -24.39 13.88 -19.98
CA CYS A 133 -24.48 13.37 -18.61
C CYS A 133 -23.10 12.99 -18.06
N GLY A 134 -23.00 12.79 -16.74
CA GLY A 134 -21.76 12.42 -16.08
C GLY A 134 -21.89 12.28 -14.57
N GLY A 135 -20.80 11.86 -13.94
CA GLY A 135 -20.85 11.39 -12.56
C GLY A 135 -19.51 11.03 -11.97
N LYS A 136 -19.59 10.23 -10.90
CA LYS A 136 -18.46 9.66 -10.19
C LYS A 136 -18.52 8.15 -10.27
N TRP A 137 -17.37 7.52 -10.33
CA TRP A 137 -17.22 6.08 -10.12
C TRP A 137 -16.67 5.83 -8.72
N TYR A 138 -17.23 4.85 -8.03
CA TYR A 138 -16.77 4.43 -6.70
C TYR A 138 -16.07 3.09 -6.84
N LEU A 139 -14.78 3.05 -6.49
CA LEU A 139 -13.98 1.84 -6.61
C LEU A 139 -14.50 0.75 -5.66
N LEU A 140 -14.78 -0.42 -6.22
CA LEU A 140 -15.20 -1.61 -5.47
C LEU A 140 -14.04 -2.56 -5.23
N SER A 141 -13.23 -2.80 -6.26
CA SER A 141 -12.01 -3.61 -6.17
C SER A 141 -11.03 -3.29 -7.29
N LYS A 142 -9.76 -3.59 -7.06
CA LYS A 142 -8.66 -3.30 -7.99
C LYS A 142 -7.56 -4.36 -7.90
N THR A 143 -7.06 -4.76 -9.06
CA THR A 143 -5.87 -5.59 -9.25
C THR A 143 -4.92 -4.90 -10.23
N SER A 144 -3.79 -5.51 -10.60
CA SER A 144 -2.88 -4.94 -11.61
C SER A 144 -3.40 -4.97 -13.04
N ALA A 145 -4.52 -5.67 -13.27
CA ALA A 145 -5.11 -5.87 -14.58
C ALA A 145 -6.58 -5.44 -14.67
N GLN A 146 -7.30 -5.36 -13.56
CA GLN A 146 -8.73 -5.06 -13.55
C GLN A 146 -9.13 -4.10 -12.43
N ALA A 147 -10.15 -3.30 -12.68
CA ALA A 147 -10.75 -2.44 -11.67
C ALA A 147 -12.27 -2.42 -11.84
N ARG A 148 -12.99 -2.61 -10.74
CA ARG A 148 -14.45 -2.62 -10.71
C ARG A 148 -14.95 -1.37 -10.01
N PHE A 149 -15.95 -0.74 -10.58
CA PHE A 149 -16.56 0.45 -10.00
C PHE A 149 -18.08 0.36 -9.98
N ARG A 150 -18.68 1.06 -9.02
CA ARG A 150 -20.10 1.42 -9.05
C ARG A 150 -20.25 2.85 -9.52
N GLU A 151 -21.09 3.07 -10.52
CA GLU A 151 -21.36 4.39 -11.06
C GLU A 151 -22.37 5.17 -10.21
N ARG A 152 -22.20 6.48 -10.16
CA ARG A 152 -23.19 7.43 -9.67
C ARG A 152 -23.29 8.63 -10.60
N ILE A 153 -24.41 8.73 -11.31
CA ILE A 153 -24.71 9.86 -12.18
C ILE A 153 -25.11 11.08 -11.34
N THR A 154 -24.37 12.17 -11.52
CA THR A 154 -24.53 13.42 -10.76
C THR A 154 -25.28 14.50 -11.53
N TYR A 155 -25.27 14.44 -12.87
CA TYR A 155 -26.04 15.33 -13.75
C TYR A 155 -26.47 14.60 -15.04
N GLY A 156 -27.49 15.11 -15.73
CA GLY A 156 -28.02 14.51 -16.96
C GLY A 156 -28.69 13.14 -16.76
N ARG A 157 -29.41 12.97 -15.64
CA ARG A 157 -30.01 11.68 -15.22
C ARG A 157 -31.14 11.20 -16.13
N GLU A 158 -31.74 12.11 -16.88
CA GLU A 158 -32.73 11.82 -17.91
C GLU A 158 -32.11 11.14 -19.14
N ALA A 159 -30.80 11.29 -19.35
CA ALA A 159 -30.09 10.72 -20.48
C ALA A 159 -29.34 9.41 -20.15
N CYS A 160 -29.07 9.16 -18.86
CA CYS A 160 -28.16 8.09 -18.42
C CYS A 160 -28.71 7.26 -17.28
N VAL A 161 -28.49 5.95 -17.37
CA VAL A 161 -28.85 5.01 -16.31
C VAL A 161 -27.86 5.14 -15.17
N ASP A 162 -28.37 5.35 -13.96
CA ASP A 162 -27.56 5.45 -12.75
C ASP A 162 -27.23 4.07 -12.18
N SER A 163 -26.20 3.99 -11.33
CA SER A 163 -25.83 2.76 -10.62
C SER A 163 -25.39 1.60 -11.51
N GLY A 164 -24.80 1.88 -12.67
CA GLY A 164 -24.12 0.86 -13.47
C GLY A 164 -22.90 0.25 -12.76
N LEU A 165 -22.55 -0.98 -13.12
CA LEU A 165 -21.28 -1.61 -12.77
C LEU A 165 -20.31 -1.43 -13.93
N ILE A 166 -19.12 -0.94 -13.61
CA ILE A 166 -18.04 -0.74 -14.57
C ILE A 166 -16.94 -1.75 -14.32
N LEU A 167 -16.44 -2.36 -15.39
CA LEU A 167 -15.19 -3.11 -15.38
C LEU A 167 -14.20 -2.44 -16.34
N LEU A 168 -13.09 -1.96 -15.79
CA LEU A 168 -11.92 -1.60 -16.58
C LEU A 168 -10.94 -2.77 -16.63
N GLU A 169 -10.38 -3.01 -17.81
CA GLU A 169 -9.34 -4.01 -18.04
C GLU A 169 -8.11 -3.33 -18.64
N ARG A 170 -6.94 -3.61 -18.08
CA ARG A 170 -5.67 -3.14 -18.65
C ARG A 170 -5.38 -3.89 -19.94
N VAL A 171 -5.33 -3.19 -21.06
CA VAL A 171 -4.92 -3.78 -22.35
C VAL A 171 -3.42 -3.62 -22.53
N ASN A 172 -2.93 -2.39 -22.35
CA ASN A 172 -1.52 -2.02 -22.33
C ASN A 172 -1.35 -0.69 -21.59
N SER A 173 -0.23 0.02 -21.75
CA SER A 173 0.03 1.30 -21.05
C SER A 173 -0.79 2.49 -21.56
N SER A 174 -1.34 2.42 -22.77
CA SER A 174 -2.06 3.51 -23.45
C SER A 174 -3.50 3.16 -23.83
N GLU A 175 -3.97 1.94 -23.55
CA GLU A 175 -5.35 1.50 -23.82
C GLU A 175 -5.97 0.71 -22.66
N LEU A 176 -7.24 1.03 -22.37
CA LEU A 176 -8.11 0.29 -21.45
C LEU A 176 -9.27 -0.35 -22.19
N GLY A 177 -9.66 -1.55 -21.76
CA GLY A 177 -10.96 -2.13 -22.04
C GLY A 177 -11.99 -1.56 -21.06
N PHE A 178 -13.15 -1.19 -21.59
CA PHE A 178 -14.29 -0.72 -20.81
C PHE A 178 -15.47 -1.65 -21.01
N ARG A 179 -16.17 -2.01 -19.92
CA ARG A 179 -17.44 -2.73 -19.94
C ARG A 179 -18.40 -2.14 -18.91
N TRP A 180 -19.67 -2.09 -19.28
CA TRP A 180 -20.77 -1.64 -18.43
C TRP A 180 -21.85 -2.73 -18.37
N SER A 181 -22.33 -3.02 -17.17
CA SER A 181 -23.52 -3.85 -16.91
C SER A 181 -24.42 -3.18 -15.88
N GLU A 182 -25.69 -3.55 -15.84
CA GLU A 182 -26.65 -2.98 -14.89
C GLU A 182 -26.41 -3.49 -13.45
N ASN A 183 -25.95 -4.74 -13.33
CA ASN A 183 -25.64 -5.38 -12.06
C ASN A 183 -24.51 -6.43 -12.21
N ASP A 184 -24.05 -7.00 -11.10
CA ASP A 184 -22.90 -7.92 -11.04
C ASP A 184 -23.10 -9.24 -11.79
N SER A 185 -24.33 -9.70 -11.94
CA SER A 185 -24.67 -10.97 -12.62
C SER A 185 -25.31 -10.76 -13.99
N GLY A 186 -25.49 -9.50 -14.41
CA GLY A 186 -26.16 -9.12 -15.63
C GLY A 186 -25.26 -9.21 -16.86
N PRO A 187 -25.84 -9.25 -18.07
CA PRO A 187 -25.06 -9.19 -19.29
C PRO A 187 -24.31 -7.86 -19.40
N VAL A 188 -23.18 -7.88 -20.10
CA VAL A 188 -22.49 -6.65 -20.53
C VAL A 188 -23.34 -5.99 -21.61
N LEU A 189 -23.83 -4.79 -21.32
CA LEU A 189 -24.73 -4.04 -22.22
C LEU A 189 -23.98 -2.97 -23.01
N ALA A 190 -22.84 -2.49 -22.52
CA ALA A 190 -21.94 -1.65 -23.30
C ALA A 190 -20.47 -2.05 -23.14
N ALA A 191 -19.70 -1.91 -24.19
CA ALA A 191 -18.26 -2.15 -24.17
C ALA A 191 -17.50 -1.21 -25.11
N GLY A 192 -16.23 -0.96 -24.82
CA GLY A 192 -15.42 -0.03 -25.59
C GLY A 192 -13.92 -0.14 -25.30
N ARG A 193 -13.15 0.68 -26.02
CA ARG A 193 -11.72 0.93 -25.76
C ARG A 193 -11.55 2.40 -25.41
N LEU A 194 -10.79 2.66 -24.36
CA LEU A 194 -10.40 4.01 -23.94
C LEU A 194 -8.91 4.19 -24.16
N ARG A 195 -8.49 5.34 -24.67
CA ARG A 195 -7.10 5.69 -24.93
C ARG A 195 -6.66 6.84 -24.06
N ARG A 196 -5.43 6.73 -23.58
CA ARG A 196 -4.79 7.77 -22.76
C ARG A 196 -4.71 9.08 -23.56
N GLN A 197 -5.05 10.18 -22.91
CA GLN A 197 -4.88 11.55 -23.43
C GLN A 197 -3.57 12.16 -22.95
#